data_AF-A0A378Q4N6-F1
#
_entry.id   AF-A0A378Q4N6-F1
#
_cell.length_a   1.000
_cell.length_b   1.000
_cell.length_c   1.000
_cell.angle_alpha   90.00
_cell.angle_beta   90.00
_cell.angle_gamma   90.00
#
_symmetry.space_group_name_H-M   'P 1'
#
loop_
_entity.id
_entity.type
_entity.pdbx_description
1 polymer ?
#
loop_
_entity_poly.entity_id
_entity_poly.type
_entity_poly.pdbx_seq_one_letter_code
_entity_poly.pdbx_strand_id
1 'polypeptide(L)'
;MEKLQQAYNDYQETIGLLPLAKRYTQNLANARFLWRNRVGAEQILVKITDSENPEKTWQFNSDDNISLQNFDQDNAKINELASHIADSFTTGKYLLLKVEGFAKVGAGQRIFPSQEMRDKDKDNKSKFLYEIKTPTGLCAGLHSEKIGNAIRTIDTWYDSELESGIKPAIAIEPYGSVPTQGQAYRTSKKDLYSLMVKFINNEEMPDEEKHFVVANLIRGGVFGGND
;
A
#
# COMPACT_ATOMS: atom_id res chain seq x y z
N MET A 1 16.51 -13.23 16.46
CA MET A 1 15.77 -14.00 15.44
C MET A 1 14.70 -14.87 16.08
N GLU A 2 15.05 -15.78 17.00
CA GLU A 2 14.09 -16.71 17.63
C GLU A 2 12.88 -16.03 18.29
N LYS A 3 13.09 -15.00 19.12
CA LYS A 3 11.97 -14.26 19.75
C LYS A 3 11.03 -13.56 18.74
N LEU A 4 11.57 -13.04 17.64
CA LEU A 4 10.77 -12.39 16.59
C LEU A 4 9.94 -13.42 15.83
N GLN A 5 10.53 -14.59 15.54
CA GLN A 5 9.82 -15.71 14.93
C GLN A 5 8.65 -16.15 15.83
N GLN A 6 8.89 -16.29 17.13
CA GLN A 6 7.84 -16.67 18.08
C GLN A 6 6.71 -15.63 18.13
N ALA A 7 7.03 -14.35 18.32
CA ALA A 7 6.02 -13.28 18.36
C ALA A 7 5.21 -13.20 17.06
N TYR A 8 5.84 -13.43 15.91
CA TYR A 8 5.14 -13.49 14.62
C TYR A 8 4.23 -14.71 14.50
N ASN A 9 4.67 -15.88 14.96
CA ASN A 9 3.83 -17.08 14.98
C ASN A 9 2.60 -16.87 15.87
N ASP A 10 2.78 -16.28 17.06
CA ASP A 10 1.68 -15.95 17.98
C ASP A 10 0.67 -14.99 17.31
N TYR A 11 1.15 -13.99 16.57
CA TYR A 11 0.30 -13.11 15.76
C TYR A 11 -0.47 -13.86 14.66
N GLN A 12 0.18 -14.80 13.96
CA GLN A 12 -0.47 -15.60 12.92
C GLN A 12 -1.56 -16.52 13.49
N GLU A 13 -1.33 -17.11 14.66
CA GLU A 13 -2.28 -18.00 15.33
C GLU A 13 -3.50 -17.25 15.92
N THR A 14 -3.27 -16.07 16.48
CA THR A 14 -4.32 -15.31 17.19
C THR A 14 -5.13 -14.39 16.29
N ILE A 15 -4.50 -13.78 15.28
CA ILE A 15 -5.09 -12.72 14.45
C ILE A 15 -5.03 -13.07 12.97
N GLY A 16 -3.87 -13.57 12.51
CA GLY A 16 -3.62 -13.88 11.10
C GLY A 16 -3.41 -12.64 10.21
N LEU A 17 -3.32 -12.88 8.90
CA LEU A 17 -2.98 -11.85 7.91
C LEU A 17 -4.17 -11.32 7.11
N LEU A 18 -5.36 -11.89 7.29
CA LEU A 18 -6.57 -11.45 6.59
C LEU A 18 -6.87 -9.95 6.79
N PRO A 19 -6.73 -9.36 8.00
CA PRO A 19 -6.96 -7.93 8.17
C PRO A 19 -6.03 -7.04 7.33
N LEU A 20 -4.74 -7.41 7.22
CA LEU A 20 -3.77 -6.69 6.39
C LEU A 20 -4.04 -6.91 4.89
N ALA A 21 -4.30 -8.16 4.50
CA ALA A 21 -4.64 -8.52 3.12
C ALA A 21 -5.89 -7.77 2.64
N LYS A 22 -6.90 -7.60 3.49
CA LYS A 22 -8.11 -6.81 3.17
C LYS A 22 -7.77 -5.36 2.87
N ARG A 23 -6.92 -4.72 3.68
CA ARG A 23 -6.49 -3.33 3.47
C ARG A 23 -5.66 -3.15 2.19
N TYR A 24 -4.74 -4.07 1.90
CA TYR A 24 -3.98 -4.07 0.64
C TYR A 24 -4.89 -4.26 -0.57
N THR A 25 -5.81 -5.22 -0.49
CA THR A 25 -6.82 -5.50 -1.53
C THR A 25 -7.67 -4.27 -1.81
N GLN A 26 -8.13 -3.58 -0.77
CA GLN A 26 -8.92 -2.37 -0.92
C GLN A 26 -8.16 -1.27 -1.66
N ASN A 27 -6.86 -1.09 -1.39
CA ASN A 27 -6.02 -0.12 -2.11
C ASN A 27 -5.76 -0.47 -3.58
N LEU A 28 -5.77 -1.75 -3.93
CA LEU A 28 -5.80 -2.17 -5.33
C LEU A 28 -7.16 -1.84 -5.95
N ALA A 29 -8.25 -2.24 -5.29
CA ALA A 29 -9.61 -2.11 -5.78
C ALA A 29 -10.06 -0.65 -5.98
N ASN A 30 -9.67 0.26 -5.08
CA ASN A 30 -10.00 1.69 -5.18
C ASN A 30 -9.08 2.50 -6.12
N ALA A 31 -8.16 1.81 -6.82
CA ALA A 31 -7.19 2.38 -7.75
C ALA A 31 -6.26 3.45 -7.15
N ARG A 32 -5.93 3.37 -5.85
CA ARG A 32 -4.99 4.32 -5.20
C ARG A 32 -3.66 4.40 -5.94
N PHE A 33 -3.22 3.30 -6.54
CA PHE A 33 -1.99 3.20 -7.34
C PHE A 33 -1.98 4.08 -8.60
N LEU A 34 -3.11 4.64 -9.04
CA LEU A 34 -3.16 5.61 -10.15
C LEU A 34 -2.71 7.02 -9.74
N TRP A 35 -2.60 7.30 -8.43
CA TRP A 35 -2.20 8.59 -7.90
C TRP A 35 -2.99 9.74 -8.53
N ARG A 36 -2.31 10.73 -9.11
CA ARG A 36 -2.94 11.91 -9.73
C ARG A 36 -3.81 11.56 -10.94
N ASN A 37 -3.56 10.43 -11.61
CA ASN A 37 -4.40 9.97 -12.72
C ASN A 37 -5.79 9.50 -12.26
N ARG A 38 -5.98 9.27 -10.95
CA ARG A 38 -7.28 8.97 -10.33
C ARG A 38 -8.17 10.22 -10.21
N VAL A 39 -7.56 11.39 -10.00
CA VAL A 39 -8.28 12.63 -9.66
C VAL A 39 -8.94 13.20 -10.90
N GLY A 40 -10.27 13.41 -10.85
CA GLY A 40 -11.03 13.94 -11.98
C GLY A 40 -11.31 12.94 -13.10
N ALA A 41 -11.03 11.65 -12.89
CA ALA A 41 -11.48 10.60 -13.81
C ALA A 41 -13.01 10.43 -13.69
N GLU A 42 -13.70 10.42 -14.83
CA GLU A 42 -15.15 10.20 -14.91
C GLU A 42 -15.52 8.79 -14.44
N GLN A 43 -14.73 7.81 -14.87
CA GLN A 43 -14.90 6.40 -14.51
C GLN A 43 -13.55 5.75 -14.27
N ILE A 44 -13.52 4.84 -13.31
CA ILE A 44 -12.38 4.00 -13.00
C ILE A 44 -12.82 2.55 -13.04
N LEU A 45 -11.98 1.70 -13.62
CA LEU A 45 -12.14 0.26 -13.67
C LEU A 45 -10.82 -0.38 -13.28
N VAL A 46 -10.84 -1.29 -12.32
CA VAL A 46 -9.69 -2.12 -11.94
C VAL A 46 -10.05 -3.57 -12.21
N LYS A 47 -9.19 -4.28 -12.95
CA LYS A 47 -9.26 -5.73 -13.13
C LYS A 47 -8.05 -6.35 -12.46
N ILE A 48 -8.27 -7.40 -11.68
CA ILE A 48 -7.23 -8.14 -10.99
C ILE A 48 -7.41 -9.60 -11.36
N THR A 49 -6.37 -10.25 -11.88
CA THR A 49 -6.40 -11.65 -12.30
C THR A 49 -5.24 -12.40 -11.67
N ASP A 50 -5.52 -13.59 -11.13
CA ASP A 50 -4.46 -14.53 -10.75
C ASP A 50 -3.82 -15.10 -12.02
N SER A 51 -2.52 -14.86 -12.19
CA SER A 51 -1.80 -15.24 -13.40
C SER A 51 -1.63 -16.76 -13.52
N GLU A 52 -1.64 -17.46 -12.39
CA GLU A 52 -1.57 -18.93 -12.32
C GLU A 52 -2.97 -19.56 -12.36
N ASN A 53 -4.03 -18.77 -12.21
CA ASN A 53 -5.42 -19.20 -12.31
C ASN A 53 -6.30 -18.13 -12.97
N PRO A 54 -6.26 -17.99 -14.31
CA PRO A 54 -6.94 -16.90 -15.02
C PRO A 54 -8.47 -16.85 -14.81
N GLU A 55 -9.08 -17.98 -14.46
CA GLU A 55 -10.50 -18.09 -14.11
C GLU A 55 -10.85 -17.25 -12.86
N LYS A 56 -9.86 -17.05 -11.97
CA LYS A 56 -9.96 -16.15 -10.82
C LYS A 56 -9.64 -14.71 -11.23
N THR A 57 -10.70 -13.99 -11.59
CA THR A 57 -10.64 -12.57 -11.95
C THR A 57 -11.65 -11.76 -11.13
N TRP A 58 -11.18 -10.63 -10.59
CA TRP A 58 -11.98 -9.67 -9.86
C TRP A 58 -12.05 -8.35 -10.62
N GLN A 59 -13.21 -7.71 -10.57
CA GLN A 59 -13.44 -6.42 -11.21
C GLN A 59 -14.06 -5.43 -10.23
N PHE A 60 -13.48 -4.23 -10.19
CA PHE A 60 -13.94 -3.12 -9.36
C PHE A 60 -14.17 -1.88 -10.23
N ASN A 61 -15.26 -1.15 -10.00
CA ASN A 61 -15.60 0.06 -10.74
C ASN A 61 -15.97 1.22 -9.81
N SER A 62 -16.18 2.40 -10.37
CA SER A 62 -16.57 3.60 -9.60
C SER A 62 -17.84 3.41 -8.75
N ASP A 63 -18.79 2.58 -9.19
CA ASP A 63 -20.08 2.38 -8.51
C ASP A 63 -19.95 1.52 -7.24
N ASP A 64 -18.85 0.78 -7.11
CA ASP A 64 -18.54 0.01 -5.88
C ASP A 64 -18.25 0.92 -4.66
N ASN A 65 -18.07 2.25 -4.87
CA ASN A 65 -17.88 3.26 -3.81
C ASN A 65 -16.81 2.88 -2.75
N ILE A 66 -15.71 2.29 -3.23
CA ILE A 66 -14.63 1.80 -2.37
C ILE A 66 -13.83 2.98 -1.82
N SER A 67 -13.81 3.09 -0.51
CA SER A 67 -13.19 4.20 0.21
C SER A 67 -11.68 4.18 0.09
N LEU A 68 -11.11 5.39 0.07
CA LEU A 68 -9.67 5.58 0.27
C LEU A 68 -9.30 5.55 1.76
N GLN A 69 -10.19 5.98 2.66
CA GLN A 69 -9.83 6.24 4.06
C GLN A 69 -10.42 5.23 5.06
N ASN A 70 -11.61 4.70 4.77
CA ASN A 70 -12.31 3.75 5.64
C ASN A 70 -12.08 2.31 5.14
N PHE A 71 -11.40 1.49 5.94
CA PHE A 71 -11.11 0.09 5.61
C PHE A 71 -12.09 -0.92 6.23
N ASP A 72 -13.10 -0.45 6.95
CA ASP A 72 -14.09 -1.29 7.63
C ASP A 72 -15.30 -1.60 6.73
N GLN A 73 -15.22 -1.22 5.45
CA GLN A 73 -16.27 -1.54 4.48
C GLN A 73 -16.37 -3.06 4.28
N ASP A 74 -17.59 -3.56 4.30
CA ASP A 74 -17.88 -4.94 3.93
C ASP A 74 -18.19 -5.04 2.43
N ASN A 75 -17.36 -5.78 1.70
CA ASN A 75 -17.51 -5.96 0.26
C ASN A 75 -17.07 -7.38 -0.10
N ALA A 76 -18.00 -8.18 -0.61
CA ALA A 76 -17.77 -9.60 -0.88
C ALA A 76 -16.60 -9.85 -1.85
N LYS A 77 -16.44 -9.03 -2.91
CA LYS A 77 -15.34 -9.15 -3.87
C LYS A 77 -13.99 -8.83 -3.23
N ILE A 78 -13.95 -7.81 -2.36
CA ILE A 78 -12.74 -7.47 -1.59
C ILE A 78 -12.41 -8.60 -0.62
N ASN A 79 -13.39 -9.12 0.11
CA ASN A 79 -13.18 -10.19 1.09
C ASN A 79 -12.69 -11.50 0.43
N GLU A 80 -13.20 -11.82 -0.76
CA GLU A 80 -12.77 -12.99 -1.55
C GLU A 80 -11.30 -12.86 -1.97
N LEU A 81 -10.94 -11.74 -2.64
CA LEU A 81 -9.55 -11.51 -3.06
C LEU A 81 -8.61 -11.37 -1.85
N ALA A 82 -9.04 -10.74 -0.77
CA ALA A 82 -8.26 -10.64 0.46
C ALA A 82 -7.97 -12.01 1.08
N SER A 83 -8.96 -12.91 1.07
CA SER A 83 -8.76 -14.31 1.51
C SER A 83 -7.77 -15.04 0.62
N HIS A 84 -7.85 -14.84 -0.71
CA HIS A 84 -6.92 -15.43 -1.67
C HIS A 84 -5.47 -14.93 -1.47
N ILE A 85 -5.29 -13.64 -1.15
CA ILE A 85 -3.98 -13.07 -0.80
C ILE A 85 -3.48 -13.58 0.56
N ALA A 86 -4.35 -13.62 1.58
CA ALA A 86 -3.99 -14.09 2.91
C ALA A 86 -3.56 -15.56 2.92
N ASP A 87 -4.22 -16.41 2.12
CA ASP A 87 -3.85 -17.82 1.95
C ASP A 87 -2.42 -17.98 1.42
N SER A 88 -2.01 -17.15 0.45
CA SER A 88 -0.64 -17.14 -0.08
C SER A 88 0.39 -16.80 1.01
N PHE A 89 0.11 -15.81 1.86
CA PHE A 89 1.02 -15.47 2.96
C PHE A 89 1.15 -16.59 3.99
N THR A 90 0.06 -17.30 4.31
CA THR A 90 0.05 -18.35 5.34
C THR A 90 0.64 -19.66 4.83
N THR A 91 0.30 -20.06 3.61
CA THR A 91 0.73 -21.35 3.03
C THR A 91 2.08 -21.27 2.32
N GLY A 92 2.55 -20.07 2.00
CA GLY A 92 3.71 -19.86 1.13
C GLY A 92 3.45 -20.19 -0.34
N LYS A 93 2.19 -20.44 -0.72
CA LYS A 93 1.81 -20.70 -2.11
C LYS A 93 2.12 -19.46 -2.95
N TYR A 94 2.80 -19.68 -4.08
CA TYR A 94 3.11 -18.63 -5.04
C TYR A 94 1.83 -17.96 -5.55
N LEU A 95 1.82 -16.63 -5.56
CA LEU A 95 0.72 -15.81 -6.06
C LEU A 95 1.27 -14.67 -6.91
N LEU A 96 0.82 -14.61 -8.17
CA LEU A 96 1.14 -13.52 -9.09
C LEU A 96 -0.15 -12.87 -9.58
N LEU A 97 -0.41 -11.66 -9.11
CA LEU A 97 -1.57 -10.88 -9.53
C LEU A 97 -1.22 -9.94 -10.68
N LYS A 98 -1.95 -10.08 -11.80
CA LYS A 98 -1.98 -9.09 -12.87
C LYS A 98 -3.02 -8.03 -12.52
N VAL A 99 -2.62 -6.77 -12.39
CA VAL A 99 -3.51 -5.64 -12.07
C VAL A 99 -3.57 -4.67 -13.25
N GLU A 100 -4.77 -4.42 -13.75
CA GLU A 100 -5.04 -3.52 -14.87
C GLU A 100 -5.98 -2.40 -14.41
N GLY A 101 -5.50 -1.15 -14.43
CA GLY A 101 -6.28 0.03 -14.06
C GLY A 101 -6.59 0.89 -15.28
N PHE A 102 -7.87 1.20 -15.47
CA PHE A 102 -8.38 2.06 -16.53
C PHE A 102 -9.01 3.31 -15.91
N ALA A 103 -8.65 4.50 -16.40
CA ALA A 103 -9.22 5.76 -15.97
C ALA A 103 -9.69 6.58 -17.18
N LYS A 104 -10.99 6.90 -17.22
CA LYS A 104 -11.59 7.74 -18.25
C LYS A 104 -11.39 9.21 -17.88
N VAL A 105 -10.35 9.84 -18.43
CA VAL A 105 -10.00 11.25 -18.14
C VAL A 105 -10.47 12.24 -19.21
N GLY A 106 -10.66 11.79 -20.46
CA GLY A 106 -11.05 12.62 -21.60
C GLY A 106 -9.96 12.79 -22.66
N ALA A 107 -10.36 13.11 -23.89
CA ALA A 107 -9.45 13.25 -25.02
C ALA A 107 -8.50 14.44 -24.84
N GLY A 108 -7.21 14.24 -25.15
CA GLY A 108 -6.17 15.28 -25.04
C GLY A 108 -5.77 15.66 -23.61
N GLN A 109 -6.33 15.00 -22.59
CA GLN A 109 -5.97 15.29 -21.21
C GLN A 109 -4.56 14.83 -20.86
N ARG A 110 -3.95 15.56 -19.93
CA ARG A 110 -2.60 15.27 -19.44
C ARG A 110 -2.62 14.05 -18.53
N ILE A 111 -1.69 13.12 -18.77
CA ILE A 111 -1.36 12.04 -17.83
C ILE A 111 -0.18 12.41 -16.92
N PHE A 112 -0.05 11.72 -15.80
CA PHE A 112 0.92 12.00 -14.74
C PHE A 112 1.78 10.77 -14.40
N PRO A 113 2.85 10.52 -15.18
CA PRO A 113 3.89 9.55 -14.85
C PRO A 113 4.69 9.94 -13.60
N SER A 114 5.58 9.05 -13.15
CA SER A 114 6.59 9.38 -12.14
C SER A 114 7.52 10.48 -12.63
N GLN A 115 8.08 11.26 -11.71
CA GLN A 115 9.09 12.27 -12.01
C GLN A 115 10.47 11.72 -11.63
N GLU A 116 11.44 11.92 -12.51
CA GLU A 116 12.85 11.64 -12.23
C GLU A 116 13.49 12.84 -11.55
N MET A 117 14.16 12.60 -10.42
CA MET A 117 14.93 13.63 -9.72
C MET A 117 16.37 13.60 -10.23
N ARG A 118 16.72 14.61 -11.04
CA ARG A 118 18.06 14.77 -11.60
C ARG A 118 18.37 16.25 -11.78
N ASP A 119 19.65 16.58 -11.86
CA ASP A 119 20.11 17.93 -12.19
C ASP A 119 19.60 18.39 -13.55
N LYS A 120 19.55 19.71 -13.75
CA LYS A 120 19.21 20.31 -15.05
C LYS A 120 20.19 19.80 -16.10
N ASP A 121 19.67 19.53 -17.30
CA ASP A 121 20.55 19.22 -18.43
C ASP A 121 21.13 20.50 -19.05
N LYS A 122 21.98 20.32 -20.06
CA LYS A 122 22.63 21.41 -20.80
C LYS A 122 21.63 22.35 -21.48
N ASP A 123 20.41 21.89 -21.73
CA ASP A 123 19.33 22.65 -22.35
C ASP A 123 18.40 23.31 -21.31
N ASN A 124 18.81 23.34 -20.03
CA ASN A 124 18.04 23.88 -18.90
C ASN A 124 16.69 23.20 -18.67
N LYS A 125 16.48 21.97 -19.16
CA LYS A 125 15.25 21.22 -18.86
C LYS A 125 15.23 20.88 -17.37
N SER A 126 14.14 21.26 -16.71
CA SER A 126 13.97 21.17 -15.26
C SER A 126 13.04 20.04 -14.81
N LYS A 127 12.39 19.34 -15.75
CA LYS A 127 11.45 18.26 -15.45
C LYS A 127 11.64 17.07 -16.38
N PHE A 128 11.85 15.92 -15.76
CA PHE A 128 12.01 14.64 -16.43
C PHE A 128 10.97 13.67 -15.89
N LEU A 129 10.39 12.88 -16.79
CA LEU A 129 9.38 11.90 -16.44
C LEU A 129 9.97 10.51 -16.60
N TYR A 130 9.54 9.59 -15.75
CA TYR A 130 9.96 8.20 -15.79
C TYR A 130 9.38 7.52 -17.03
N GLU A 131 10.24 6.78 -17.72
CA GLU A 131 9.90 6.01 -18.91
C GLU A 131 10.58 4.65 -18.86
N ILE A 132 9.92 3.67 -19.47
CA ILE A 132 10.43 2.31 -19.63
C ILE A 132 10.54 1.99 -21.11
N LYS A 133 11.59 1.24 -21.47
CA LYS A 133 11.74 0.72 -22.82
C LYS A 133 10.84 -0.49 -22.99
N THR A 134 9.99 -0.44 -24.01
CA THR A 134 9.11 -1.53 -24.44
C THR A 134 9.50 -1.98 -25.85
N PRO A 135 9.02 -3.13 -26.33
CA PRO A 135 9.25 -3.57 -27.71
C PRO A 135 8.78 -2.55 -28.76
N THR A 136 7.79 -1.71 -28.44
CA THR A 136 7.21 -0.71 -29.34
C THR A 136 7.76 0.71 -29.14
N GLY A 137 8.78 0.89 -28.28
CA GLY A 137 9.37 2.20 -27.98
C GLY A 137 9.36 2.55 -26.49
N LEU A 138 9.49 3.84 -26.18
CA LEU A 138 9.45 4.32 -24.80
C LEU A 138 8.00 4.50 -24.35
N CYS A 139 7.68 4.01 -23.16
CA CYS A 139 6.37 4.18 -22.53
C CYS A 139 6.54 4.91 -21.20
N ALA A 140 5.66 5.87 -20.92
CA ALA A 140 5.70 6.57 -19.64
C ALA A 140 5.31 5.60 -18.50
N GLY A 141 6.01 5.70 -17.37
CA GLY A 141 5.86 4.75 -16.26
C GLY A 141 5.51 5.40 -14.92
N LEU A 142 5.04 4.57 -14.00
CA LEU A 142 5.08 4.85 -12.56
C LEU A 142 6.16 3.97 -11.93
N HIS A 143 6.95 4.51 -11.01
CA HIS A 143 7.96 3.74 -10.28
C HIS A 143 7.32 2.65 -9.43
N SER A 144 8.00 1.51 -9.31
CA SER A 144 7.50 0.36 -8.55
C SER A 144 7.29 0.71 -7.06
N GLU A 145 8.16 1.51 -6.49
CA GLU A 145 8.15 2.02 -5.13
C GLU A 145 6.93 2.91 -4.88
N LYS A 146 6.53 3.68 -5.90
CA LYS A 146 5.34 4.53 -5.87
C LYS A 146 4.05 3.72 -5.92
N ILE A 147 4.04 2.60 -6.65
CA ILE A 147 2.94 1.64 -6.61
C ILE A 147 2.89 0.94 -5.24
N GLY A 148 4.03 0.47 -4.74
CA GLY A 148 4.14 -0.16 -3.43
C GLY A 148 3.69 0.77 -2.29
N ASN A 149 4.07 2.05 -2.33
CA ASN A 149 3.62 3.07 -1.37
C ASN A 149 2.09 3.21 -1.36
N ALA A 150 1.45 3.24 -2.52
CA ALA A 150 0.00 3.29 -2.63
C ALA A 150 -0.66 2.04 -2.02
N ILE A 151 -0.14 0.84 -2.31
CA ILE A 151 -0.69 -0.42 -1.76
C ILE A 151 -0.59 -0.44 -0.24
N ARG A 152 0.55 -0.05 0.34
CA ARG A 152 0.77 -0.02 1.79
C ARG A 152 0.23 1.23 2.50
N THR A 153 -0.59 2.04 1.84
CA THR A 153 -1.31 3.16 2.48
C THR A 153 -2.50 2.65 3.27
N ILE A 154 -2.21 2.01 4.40
CA ILE A 154 -3.19 1.26 5.20
C ILE A 154 -3.21 1.67 6.68
N ASP A 155 -2.28 2.52 7.10
CA ASP A 155 -2.15 2.93 8.50
C ASP A 155 -3.22 3.95 8.84
N THR A 156 -4.21 3.51 9.61
CA THR A 156 -5.24 4.36 10.20
C THR A 156 -5.20 4.29 11.72
N TRP A 157 -4.09 3.84 12.31
CA TRP A 157 -3.97 3.49 13.73
C TRP A 157 -3.08 4.44 14.54
N TYR A 158 -2.63 5.55 13.95
CA TYR A 158 -1.82 6.57 14.62
C TYR A 158 -2.69 7.59 15.39
N ASP A 159 -2.17 8.35 16.36
CA ASP A 159 -3.04 9.10 17.29
C ASP A 159 -3.59 10.44 16.76
N SER A 160 -3.11 10.96 15.65
CA SER A 160 -3.47 12.33 15.28
C SER A 160 -4.79 12.41 14.50
N GLU A 161 -5.70 13.21 15.01
CA GLU A 161 -6.76 13.83 14.22
C GLU A 161 -6.17 15.10 13.59
N LEU A 162 -6.32 15.25 12.27
CA LEU A 162 -6.03 16.53 11.62
C LEU A 162 -7.07 17.57 12.09
N GLU A 163 -6.74 18.85 12.04
CA GLU A 163 -7.67 19.96 12.32
C GLU A 163 -8.98 19.87 11.50
N SER A 164 -8.96 19.18 10.36
CA SER A 164 -10.12 18.91 9.52
C SER A 164 -11.08 17.84 10.07
N GLY A 165 -10.75 17.18 11.19
CA GLY A 165 -11.47 16.02 11.72
C GLY A 165 -11.33 14.75 10.87
N ILE A 166 -10.53 14.78 9.79
CA ILE A 166 -10.30 13.64 8.90
C ILE A 166 -8.93 13.05 9.22
N LYS A 167 -8.89 11.77 9.55
CA LYS A 167 -7.66 10.99 9.70
C LYS A 167 -7.36 10.23 8.38
N PRO A 168 -6.46 10.73 7.51
CA PRO A 168 -6.15 10.04 6.28
C PRO A 168 -5.39 8.74 6.54
N ALA A 169 -5.66 7.70 5.77
CA ALA A 169 -4.75 6.57 5.71
C ALA A 169 -3.38 7.03 5.22
N ILE A 170 -2.33 6.70 5.97
CA ILE A 170 -0.94 6.97 5.58
C ILE A 170 -0.23 5.67 5.21
N ALA A 171 0.84 5.82 4.42
CA ALA A 171 1.70 4.70 4.08
C ALA A 171 2.41 4.17 5.33
N ILE A 172 2.47 2.84 5.45
CA ILE A 172 3.19 2.19 6.55
C ILE A 172 4.66 2.57 6.48
N GLU A 173 5.13 3.35 7.43
CA GLU A 173 6.54 3.76 7.59
C GLU A 173 6.94 3.60 9.06
N PRO A 174 8.22 3.34 9.38
CA PRO A 174 8.66 3.13 10.75
C PRO A 174 8.25 4.24 11.74
N TYR A 175 8.27 5.49 11.28
CA TYR A 175 7.89 6.68 12.06
C TYR A 175 6.55 7.29 11.60
N GLY A 176 5.80 6.61 10.74
CA GLY A 176 4.57 7.16 10.13
C GLY A 176 4.82 8.49 9.42
N SER A 177 5.92 8.59 8.66
CA SER A 177 6.33 9.82 8.00
C SER A 177 5.53 10.08 6.72
N VAL A 178 5.12 11.33 6.53
CA VAL A 178 4.43 11.83 5.33
C VAL A 178 5.23 13.01 4.78
N PRO A 179 6.19 12.76 3.85
CA PRO A 179 7.11 13.78 3.37
C PRO A 179 6.44 15.01 2.76
N THR A 180 5.30 14.83 2.08
CA THR A 180 4.55 15.94 1.47
C THR A 180 3.98 16.93 2.49
N GLN A 181 3.86 16.52 3.75
CA GLN A 181 3.40 17.34 4.87
C GLN A 181 4.55 17.73 5.81
N GLY A 182 5.77 17.20 5.60
CA GLY A 182 6.88 17.40 6.53
C GLY A 182 6.62 16.84 7.93
N GLN A 183 5.71 15.87 8.08
CA GLN A 183 5.22 15.39 9.37
C GLN A 183 5.58 13.92 9.61
N ALA A 184 5.86 13.57 10.87
CA ALA A 184 5.90 12.20 11.36
C ALA A 184 4.76 12.01 12.37
N TYR A 185 3.87 11.05 12.12
CA TYR A 185 2.66 10.83 12.92
C TYR A 185 2.85 9.86 14.08
N ARG A 186 3.89 9.03 14.02
CA ARG A 186 4.21 8.07 15.08
C ARG A 186 5.48 8.54 15.78
N THR A 187 5.28 9.27 16.87
CA THR A 187 6.34 9.75 17.75
C THR A 187 6.55 8.80 18.94
N SER A 188 7.49 9.14 19.82
CA SER A 188 8.07 8.25 20.86
C SER A 188 7.05 7.31 21.52
N LYS A 189 7.39 6.02 21.56
CA LYS A 189 6.63 4.86 22.08
C LYS A 189 5.57 4.27 21.14
N LYS A 190 5.25 4.91 20.01
CA LYS A 190 4.32 4.39 18.99
C LYS A 190 4.95 4.24 17.59
N ASP A 191 6.25 4.51 17.49
CA ASP A 191 7.09 4.17 16.34
C ASP A 191 7.37 2.67 16.27
N LEU A 192 7.82 2.20 15.10
CA LEU A 192 8.11 0.78 14.85
C LEU A 192 9.12 0.21 15.84
N TYR A 193 10.17 0.94 16.19
CA TYR A 193 11.25 0.39 17.02
C TYR A 193 10.76 0.17 18.46
N SER A 194 10.04 1.15 19.01
CA SER A 194 9.41 1.03 20.32
C SER A 194 8.39 -0.12 20.36
N LEU A 195 7.53 -0.23 19.35
CA LEU A 195 6.50 -1.26 19.28
C LEU A 195 7.08 -2.65 18.98
N MET A 196 8.15 -2.73 18.19
CA MET A 196 8.82 -3.98 17.88
C MET A 196 9.50 -4.58 19.11
N VAL A 197 10.03 -3.76 20.02
CA VAL A 197 10.54 -4.24 21.33
C VAL A 197 9.42 -4.91 22.12
N LYS A 198 8.26 -4.25 22.26
CA LYS A 198 7.09 -4.83 22.94
C LYS A 198 6.63 -6.13 22.28
N PHE A 199 6.52 -6.11 20.95
CA PHE A 199 6.08 -7.25 20.15
C PHE A 199 7.00 -8.47 20.36
N ILE A 200 8.32 -8.29 20.27
CA ILE A 200 9.31 -9.36 20.45
C ILE A 200 9.35 -9.89 21.90
N ASN A 201 9.02 -9.05 22.88
CA ASN A 201 8.93 -9.44 24.29
C ASN A 201 7.56 -10.03 24.67
N ASN A 202 6.62 -10.14 23.72
CA ASN A 202 5.25 -10.56 23.96
C ASN A 202 4.55 -9.74 25.07
N GLU A 203 4.82 -8.44 25.10
CA GLU A 203 4.15 -7.50 25.99
C GLU A 203 2.71 -7.23 25.50
N GLU A 204 1.80 -6.91 26.42
CA GLU A 204 0.42 -6.58 26.08
C GLU A 204 0.37 -5.32 25.19
N MET A 205 -0.29 -5.44 24.04
CA MET A 205 -0.47 -4.35 23.07
C MET A 205 -1.75 -4.55 22.24
N PRO A 206 -2.42 -3.45 21.82
CA PRO A 206 -3.59 -3.53 20.96
C PRO A 206 -3.30 -4.20 19.62
N ASP A 207 -4.31 -4.85 19.04
CA ASP A 207 -4.15 -5.53 17.75
C ASP A 207 -3.80 -4.56 16.62
N GLU A 208 -4.25 -3.31 16.69
CA GLU A 208 -3.88 -2.23 15.79
C GLU A 208 -2.37 -1.95 15.78
N GLU A 209 -1.72 -2.00 16.94
CA GLU A 209 -0.26 -1.82 17.05
C GLU A 209 0.47 -3.06 16.50
N LYS A 210 -0.06 -4.27 16.72
CA LYS A 210 0.50 -5.50 16.13
C LYS A 210 0.39 -5.47 14.61
N HIS A 211 -0.75 -5.07 14.07
CA HIS A 211 -0.94 -4.88 12.63
C HIS A 211 0.07 -3.89 12.05
N PHE A 212 0.34 -2.77 12.73
CA PHE A 212 1.34 -1.80 12.31
C PHE A 212 2.76 -2.40 12.27
N VAL A 213 3.15 -3.17 13.29
CA VAL A 213 4.45 -3.85 13.33
C VAL A 213 4.55 -4.86 12.18
N VAL A 214 3.58 -5.76 12.03
CA VAL A 214 3.60 -6.80 10.99
C VAL A 214 3.55 -6.20 9.59
N ALA A 215 2.79 -5.12 9.38
CA ALA A 215 2.78 -4.41 8.10
C ALA A 215 4.15 -3.79 7.76
N ASN A 216 4.93 -3.34 8.74
CA ASN A 216 6.32 -2.90 8.52
C ASN A 216 7.23 -4.08 8.19
N LEU A 217 7.03 -5.25 8.81
CA LEU A 217 7.77 -6.47 8.46
C LEU A 217 7.50 -6.89 7.00
N ILE A 218 6.23 -6.82 6.54
CA ILE A 218 5.83 -7.09 5.15
C ILE A 218 6.45 -6.07 4.19
N ARG A 219 6.42 -4.78 4.54
CA ARG A 219 7.10 -3.72 3.77
C ARG A 219 8.60 -4.02 3.63
N GLY A 220 9.20 -4.58 4.66
CA GLY A 220 10.64 -4.82 4.75
C GLY A 220 11.44 -3.53 4.94
N GLY A 221 12.75 -3.71 5.07
CA GLY A 221 13.71 -2.63 5.32
C GLY A 221 14.90 -3.13 6.13
N VAL A 222 15.88 -2.25 6.31
CA VAL A 222 16.98 -2.50 7.25
C VAL A 222 16.58 -1.90 8.59
N PHE A 223 16.36 -2.76 9.58
CA PHE A 223 15.93 -2.36 10.94
C PHE A 223 17.06 -2.41 11.97
N GLY A 224 18.29 -2.69 11.53
CA GLY A 224 19.48 -2.66 12.37
C GLY A 224 19.96 -1.22 12.56
N GLY A 225 20.10 -0.80 13.81
CA GLY A 225 20.81 0.43 14.18
C GLY A 225 22.26 0.08 14.48
N ASN A 226 23.16 0.46 13.58
CA ASN A 226 24.55 0.74 13.88
C ASN A 226 24.92 1.91 12.97
N ASP A 227 24.59 3.11 13.43
CA ASP A 227 25.42 4.29 13.16
C ASP A 227 26.29 4.51 14.41
#